data_AF-N4U8C8-F1
#
_entry.id   AF-N4U8C8-F1
#
_cell.length_a   1.000
_cell.length_b   1.000
_cell.length_c   1.000
_cell.angle_alpha   90.00
_cell.angle_beta   90.00
_cell.angle_gamma   90.00
#
_symmetry.space_group_name_H-M   'P 1'
#
loop_
_entity.id
_entity.type
_entity.pdbx_description
1 polymer ?
#
loop_
_entity_poly.entity_id
_entity_poly.type
_entity_poly.pdbx_seq_one_letter_code
_entity_poly.pdbx_strand_id
1 'polypeptide(L)'
;MDSKHSPPSSSPPYDPPPPYSSILQSATSAPGTGATTSSSAPKPFVQECADSSYIPLPKTLIAHYQLSYRNFHLGDESDKKIFAASVYAGVTGVGINRFCILIHNGPSAKDKVLAAAGEPYKSNSTALQFKSLINLSPVLSQENIVKTGDSTVAMEDMSARLLEDGRTVTFPFSIFTERISTADTKGKQEDTNGDFHQEHFEWRMTAKDEILDKNYAHEYKLFRLQPPAAICSSVASDKAVAITSFKRLMSLTKPFRMMFVDVEAQYCPKERWRLMALITALRIWQHEQTSFYSSNAMVETASKCV
;
A
#
# COMPACT_ATOMS: atom_id res chain seq x y z
N MET A 1 11.45 -18.12 -82.09
CA MET A 1 10.27 -18.95 -82.41
C MET A 1 9.11 -18.34 -81.67
N ASP A 2 8.41 -17.45 -82.35
CA ASP A 2 7.24 -16.76 -81.84
C ASP A 2 5.99 -17.59 -82.06
N SER A 3 5.00 -17.44 -81.19
CA SER A 3 3.60 -17.52 -81.61
C SER A 3 2.69 -16.77 -80.64
N LYS A 4 1.79 -15.96 -81.19
CA LYS A 4 0.68 -15.29 -80.49
C LYS A 4 -0.64 -15.85 -81.01
N HIS A 5 -1.65 -16.01 -80.16
CA HIS A 5 -2.90 -15.24 -80.21
C HIS A 5 -3.99 -15.77 -79.24
N SER A 6 -4.95 -14.90 -78.91
CA SER A 6 -6.08 -15.05 -77.96
C SER A 6 -7.43 -15.17 -78.74
N PRO A 7 -8.68 -14.98 -78.20
CA PRO A 7 -9.15 -14.61 -76.84
C PRO A 7 -9.92 -15.78 -76.15
N PRO A 8 -11.26 -15.84 -75.82
CA PRO A 8 -12.42 -14.95 -76.02
C PRO A 8 -13.24 -14.54 -74.75
N SER A 9 -14.17 -13.60 -74.94
CA SER A 9 -15.47 -13.35 -74.28
C SER A 9 -15.70 -13.25 -72.74
N SER A 10 -16.09 -12.04 -72.32
CA SER A 10 -17.28 -11.64 -71.51
C SER A 10 -17.80 -12.46 -70.31
N SER A 11 -18.06 -11.75 -69.20
CA SER A 11 -18.58 -12.20 -67.89
C SER A 11 -20.12 -12.31 -67.78
N PRO A 12 -20.65 -12.83 -66.65
CA PRO A 12 -21.48 -11.98 -65.76
C PRO A 12 -21.05 -12.10 -64.25
N PRO A 13 -21.88 -11.96 -63.18
CA PRO A 13 -21.61 -10.98 -62.11
C PRO A 13 -21.26 -11.58 -60.72
N TYR A 14 -21.09 -10.69 -59.73
CA TYR A 14 -20.87 -11.03 -58.32
C TYR A 14 -22.05 -11.77 -57.67
N ASP A 15 -21.74 -12.82 -56.91
CA ASP A 15 -22.51 -13.30 -55.77
C ASP A 15 -21.60 -13.33 -54.52
N PRO A 16 -22.04 -12.86 -53.34
CA PRO A 16 -21.29 -12.99 -52.10
C PRO A 16 -21.37 -14.43 -51.54
N PRO A 17 -20.30 -14.98 -50.95
CA PRO A 17 -20.34 -16.32 -50.37
C PRO A 17 -21.29 -16.39 -49.15
N PRO A 18 -21.92 -17.55 -48.90
CA PRO A 18 -22.98 -17.69 -47.90
C PRO A 18 -22.47 -17.62 -46.44
N PRO A 19 -23.34 -17.27 -45.47
CA PRO A 19 -22.98 -17.22 -44.06
C PRO A 19 -22.70 -18.62 -43.51
N TYR A 20 -21.48 -18.86 -43.03
CA TYR A 20 -21.11 -20.15 -42.47
C TYR A 20 -21.18 -20.15 -40.94
N SER A 21 -22.02 -21.03 -40.39
CA SER A 21 -22.17 -21.27 -38.96
C SER A 21 -22.22 -22.78 -38.70
N SER A 22 -21.49 -23.24 -37.68
CA SER A 22 -21.41 -24.64 -37.22
C SER A 22 -20.69 -25.61 -38.19
N ILE A 23 -20.11 -26.75 -37.77
CA ILE A 23 -19.95 -27.31 -36.41
C ILE A 23 -18.69 -28.20 -36.33
N LEU A 24 -18.21 -28.47 -35.10
CA LEU A 24 -17.25 -29.52 -34.65
C LEU A 24 -16.27 -30.17 -35.66
N GLN A 25 -14.98 -30.04 -35.37
CA GLN A 25 -14.04 -31.17 -35.51
C GLN A 25 -13.43 -31.50 -34.13
N SER A 26 -13.63 -32.74 -33.68
CA SER A 26 -13.05 -33.26 -32.44
C SER A 26 -11.67 -33.86 -32.73
N ALA A 27 -10.61 -33.22 -32.26
CA ALA A 27 -9.24 -33.75 -32.29
C ALA A 27 -8.66 -33.72 -30.86
N THR A 28 -8.53 -34.88 -30.24
CA THR A 28 -8.16 -35.04 -28.83
C THR A 28 -6.66 -34.76 -28.61
N SER A 29 -6.30 -33.82 -27.73
CA SER A 29 -5.02 -33.84 -26.99
C SER A 29 -4.98 -32.83 -25.84
N ALA A 30 -4.36 -33.29 -24.73
CA ALA A 30 -3.95 -32.57 -23.51
C ALA A 30 -5.04 -31.84 -22.67
N PRO A 31 -4.98 -31.95 -21.33
CA PRO A 31 -5.72 -31.06 -20.45
C PRO A 31 -5.05 -29.68 -20.44
N GLY A 32 -5.43 -28.82 -21.37
CA GLY A 32 -5.08 -27.40 -21.32
C GLY A 32 -5.63 -26.81 -20.03
N THR A 33 -4.76 -26.48 -19.07
CA THR A 33 -5.14 -25.94 -17.76
C THR A 33 -5.96 -24.67 -17.98
N GLY A 34 -7.28 -24.78 -17.78
CA GLY A 34 -8.17 -23.64 -17.89
C GLY A 34 -7.67 -22.53 -16.98
N ALA A 35 -7.37 -21.37 -17.56
CA ALA A 35 -7.05 -20.16 -16.81
C ALA A 35 -8.34 -19.64 -16.17
N THR A 36 -8.80 -20.35 -15.13
CA THR A 36 -9.95 -19.98 -14.32
C THR A 36 -9.57 -18.71 -13.57
N THR A 37 -9.79 -17.56 -14.22
CA THR A 37 -9.74 -16.24 -13.61
C THR A 37 -10.97 -16.05 -12.71
N SER A 38 -11.09 -16.92 -11.71
CA SER A 38 -11.95 -16.67 -10.56
C SER A 38 -11.40 -15.44 -9.86
N SER A 39 -12.09 -14.31 -10.02
CA SER A 39 -11.82 -13.06 -9.32
C SER A 39 -12.16 -13.21 -7.83
N SER A 40 -11.44 -14.09 -7.13
CA SER A 40 -11.57 -14.29 -5.69
C SER A 40 -11.17 -13.00 -4.99
N ALA A 41 -12.01 -12.51 -4.07
CA ALA A 41 -11.73 -11.31 -3.30
C ALA A 41 -10.35 -11.36 -2.61
N PRO A 42 -9.71 -10.20 -2.36
CA PRO A 42 -8.41 -10.15 -1.66
C PRO A 42 -8.47 -10.90 -0.34
N LYS A 43 -7.57 -11.87 -0.15
CA LYS A 43 -7.41 -12.54 1.14
C LYS A 43 -6.57 -11.66 2.06
N PRO A 44 -6.82 -11.64 3.38
CA PRO A 44 -5.93 -10.96 4.32
C PRO A 44 -4.55 -11.66 4.38
N PHE A 45 -3.55 -10.97 4.94
CA PHE A 45 -2.21 -11.51 5.18
C PHE A 45 -2.11 -12.29 6.50
N VAL A 46 -3.00 -11.98 7.44
CA VAL A 46 -3.11 -12.57 8.79
C VAL A 46 -4.58 -12.84 9.12
N GLN A 47 -4.85 -13.78 10.03
CA GLN A 47 -6.22 -14.09 10.47
C GLN A 47 -6.78 -13.03 11.44
N GLU A 48 -5.90 -12.36 12.17
CA GLU A 48 -6.19 -11.33 13.16
C GLU A 48 -4.98 -10.42 13.36
N CYS A 49 -5.22 -9.23 13.89
CA CYS A 49 -4.20 -8.34 14.44
C CYS A 49 -4.41 -8.16 15.96
N ALA A 50 -3.46 -7.55 16.65
CA ALA A 50 -3.62 -7.09 18.02
C ALA A 50 -4.42 -5.78 18.06
N ASP A 51 -5.29 -5.64 19.06
CA ASP A 51 -6.28 -4.55 19.12
C ASP A 51 -5.66 -3.19 19.44
N SER A 52 -4.62 -3.17 20.27
CA SER A 52 -3.79 -2.01 20.60
C SER A 52 -2.31 -2.38 20.65
N SER A 53 -1.43 -1.37 20.61
CA SER A 53 -0.02 -1.57 20.96
C SER A 53 0.13 -1.89 22.46
N TYR A 54 1.21 -2.61 22.82
CA TYR A 54 1.69 -2.69 24.20
C TYR A 54 2.53 -1.46 24.61
N ILE A 55 3.02 -0.68 23.64
CA ILE A 55 3.86 0.50 23.86
C ILE A 55 3.40 1.63 22.93
N PRO A 56 3.08 2.84 23.44
CA PRO A 56 2.70 3.97 22.60
C PRO A 56 3.69 4.26 21.47
N LEU A 57 3.16 4.42 20.25
CA LEU A 57 3.97 4.77 19.08
C LEU A 57 4.73 6.10 19.33
N PRO A 58 6.08 6.07 19.44
CA PRO A 58 6.88 7.22 19.85
C PRO A 58 6.95 8.27 18.76
N LYS A 59 7.36 9.50 19.11
CA LYS A 59 7.42 10.63 18.17
C LYS A 59 8.31 10.36 16.96
N THR A 60 9.45 9.69 17.16
CA THR A 60 10.32 9.21 16.08
C THR A 60 10.40 7.69 16.14
N LEU A 61 10.33 7.04 14.98
CA LEU A 61 10.73 5.65 14.77
C LEU A 61 11.84 5.57 13.72
N ILE A 62 12.81 4.69 13.94
CA ILE A 62 13.91 4.39 13.02
C ILE A 62 13.95 2.88 12.80
N ALA A 63 14.03 2.43 11.55
CA ALA A 63 14.23 1.02 11.20
C ALA A 63 15.71 0.65 11.30
N HIS A 64 16.04 -0.47 11.96
CA HIS A 64 17.39 -0.94 12.19
C HIS A 64 17.48 -2.41 11.71
N TYR A 65 18.26 -2.67 10.65
CA TYR A 65 18.41 -4.01 10.10
C TYR A 65 18.97 -4.99 11.14
N GLN A 66 18.50 -6.24 11.08
CA GLN A 66 19.18 -7.38 11.69
C GLN A 66 19.94 -8.13 10.59
N LEU A 67 20.94 -8.97 10.94
CA LEU A 67 21.72 -9.71 9.92
C LEU A 67 20.86 -10.64 9.05
N SER A 68 19.67 -11.01 9.51
CA SER A 68 18.62 -11.59 8.68
C SER A 68 17.91 -10.50 7.87
N TYR A 69 18.26 -10.35 6.58
CA TYR A 69 17.66 -9.39 5.62
C TYR A 69 16.12 -9.38 5.51
N ARG A 70 15.43 -10.35 6.13
CA ARG A 70 13.97 -10.43 6.21
C ARG A 70 13.40 -9.61 7.37
N ASN A 71 14.16 -9.35 8.43
CA ASN A 71 13.64 -8.77 9.66
C ASN A 71 14.45 -7.52 10.06
N PHE A 72 13.75 -6.50 10.52
CA PHE A 72 14.37 -5.33 11.15
C PHE A 72 13.61 -4.96 12.42
N HIS A 73 14.23 -4.16 13.28
CA HIS A 73 13.58 -3.59 14.46
C HIS A 73 13.25 -2.13 14.22
N LEU A 74 12.11 -1.69 14.73
CA LEU A 74 11.73 -0.29 14.84
C LEU A 74 12.05 0.15 16.27
N GLY A 75 12.90 1.16 16.39
CA GLY A 75 13.29 1.74 17.67
C GLY A 75 13.12 3.26 17.70
N ASP A 76 13.26 3.82 18.90
CA ASP A 76 13.38 5.26 19.07
C ASP A 76 14.80 5.76 18.75
N GLU A 77 15.06 7.05 18.98
CA GLU A 77 16.37 7.67 18.68
C GLU A 77 17.52 7.13 19.56
N SER A 78 17.22 6.36 20.62
CA SER A 78 18.20 5.70 21.50
C SER A 78 18.57 4.26 21.10
N ASP A 79 18.07 3.75 19.97
CA ASP A 79 18.21 2.33 19.55
C ASP A 79 17.54 1.32 20.52
N LYS A 80 16.59 1.80 21.33
CA LYS A 80 15.72 0.92 22.09
C LYS A 80 14.80 0.18 21.12
N LYS A 81 14.84 -1.15 21.13
CA LYS A 81 13.97 -1.99 20.29
C LYS A 81 12.54 -1.96 20.83
N ILE A 82 11.59 -1.47 20.05
CA ILE A 82 10.18 -1.35 20.45
C ILE A 82 9.32 -2.36 19.68
N PHE A 83 9.44 -2.38 18.35
CA PHE A 83 8.72 -3.32 17.49
C PHE A 83 9.68 -4.09 16.57
N ALA A 84 9.29 -5.29 16.13
CA ALA A 84 9.88 -5.97 14.99
C ALA A 84 9.03 -5.74 13.74
N ALA A 85 9.67 -5.75 12.58
CA ALA A 85 9.00 -5.79 11.29
C ALA A 85 9.58 -6.90 10.42
N SER A 86 8.70 -7.66 9.77
CA SER A 86 9.03 -8.84 8.96
C SER A 86 8.65 -8.61 7.50
N VAL A 87 9.61 -8.76 6.60
CA VAL A 87 9.52 -8.46 5.16
C VAL A 87 9.50 -9.77 4.35
N TYR A 88 8.46 -9.96 3.55
CA TYR A 88 8.29 -11.14 2.72
C TYR A 88 8.35 -10.78 1.24
N ALA A 89 9.32 -11.38 0.54
CA ALA A 89 9.55 -11.20 -0.90
C ALA A 89 8.61 -12.03 -1.80
N GLY A 90 7.63 -12.77 -1.24
CA GLY A 90 6.69 -13.61 -1.98
C GLY A 90 7.23 -14.85 -2.72
N VAL A 91 8.54 -14.95 -2.98
CA VAL A 91 9.13 -15.96 -3.90
C VAL A 91 9.86 -17.14 -3.24
N THR A 92 10.10 -17.11 -1.92
CA THR A 92 11.08 -18.02 -1.27
C THR A 92 10.48 -19.22 -0.52
N GLY A 93 9.19 -19.53 -0.71
CA GLY A 93 8.49 -20.63 -0.02
C GLY A 93 8.26 -20.44 1.50
N VAL A 94 9.03 -19.56 2.15
CA VAL A 94 8.96 -19.25 3.58
C VAL A 94 8.10 -18.01 3.82
N GLY A 95 7.06 -18.15 4.66
CA GLY A 95 6.12 -17.09 5.01
C GLY A 95 4.90 -17.00 4.10
N ILE A 96 4.29 -15.81 4.03
CA ILE A 96 2.93 -15.58 3.50
C ILE A 96 2.79 -15.78 1.96
N ASN A 97 3.86 -16.17 1.26
CA ASN A 97 3.87 -16.46 -0.20
C ASN A 97 3.31 -15.30 -1.06
N ARG A 98 3.38 -14.08 -0.55
CA ARG A 98 2.97 -12.81 -1.18
C ARG A 98 4.02 -11.74 -0.85
N PHE A 99 4.00 -10.64 -1.61
CA PHE A 99 4.83 -9.48 -1.31
C PHE A 99 4.15 -8.64 -0.23
N CYS A 100 4.67 -8.68 0.99
CA CYS A 100 4.06 -8.02 2.15
C CYS A 100 5.08 -7.70 3.26
N ILE A 101 4.66 -6.87 4.21
CA ILE A 101 5.37 -6.46 5.41
C ILE A 101 4.43 -6.58 6.62
N LEU A 102 4.95 -7.05 7.75
CA LEU A 102 4.24 -7.16 9.03
C LEU A 102 4.92 -6.25 10.06
N ILE A 103 4.14 -5.65 10.95
CA ILE A 103 4.60 -5.04 12.22
C ILE A 103 4.13 -5.93 13.36
N HIS A 104 5.03 -6.24 14.29
CA HIS A 104 4.75 -7.08 15.47
C HIS A 104 4.58 -6.23 16.73
N ASN A 105 3.74 -6.67 17.67
CA ASN A 105 3.44 -5.99 18.94
C ASN A 105 4.55 -6.20 19.98
N GLY A 106 5.78 -5.82 19.62
CA GLY A 106 6.97 -6.05 20.44
C GLY A 106 8.22 -6.31 19.59
N PRO A 107 9.41 -6.39 20.21
CA PRO A 107 10.70 -6.42 19.53
C PRO A 107 11.04 -7.75 18.85
N SER A 108 10.13 -8.72 18.82
CA SER A 108 10.31 -10.06 18.25
C SER A 108 9.30 -10.36 17.14
N ALA A 109 9.75 -11.05 16.09
CA ALA A 109 8.86 -11.58 15.04
C ALA A 109 7.93 -12.72 15.52
N LYS A 110 8.01 -13.09 16.81
CA LYS A 110 7.06 -13.99 17.50
C LYS A 110 5.90 -13.25 18.15
N ASP A 111 5.99 -11.94 18.33
CA ASP A 111 4.94 -11.15 18.98
C ASP A 111 3.74 -10.98 18.04
N LYS A 112 2.52 -10.89 18.57
CA LYS A 112 1.28 -10.83 17.77
C LYS A 112 1.33 -9.66 16.78
N VAL A 113 0.87 -9.86 15.54
CA VAL A 113 0.93 -8.83 14.49
C VAL A 113 0.02 -7.65 14.85
N LEU A 114 0.54 -6.43 14.80
CA LEU A 114 -0.25 -5.18 14.93
C LEU A 114 -0.89 -4.79 13.60
N ALA A 115 -0.12 -4.87 12.53
CA ALA A 115 -0.54 -4.50 11.19
C ALA A 115 0.20 -5.32 10.13
N ALA A 116 -0.46 -5.56 9.01
CA ALA A 116 0.16 -6.12 7.81
C ALA A 116 -0.18 -5.26 6.60
N ALA A 117 0.72 -5.14 5.62
CA ALA A 117 0.40 -4.56 4.32
C ALA A 117 1.13 -5.30 3.20
N GLY A 118 0.53 -5.36 2.02
CA GLY A 118 1.11 -6.05 0.88
C GLY A 118 0.22 -5.99 -0.34
N GLU A 119 0.64 -6.67 -1.41
CA GLU A 119 -0.14 -6.67 -2.66
C GLU A 119 -1.44 -7.50 -2.50
N PRO A 120 -2.61 -6.97 -2.92
CA PRO A 120 -3.89 -7.68 -2.83
C PRO A 120 -3.91 -8.97 -3.68
N TYR A 121 -3.13 -8.98 -4.78
CA TYR A 121 -2.97 -10.09 -5.72
C TYR A 121 -1.49 -10.27 -6.06
N LYS A 122 -1.09 -11.41 -6.63
CA LYS A 122 0.24 -11.55 -7.24
C LYS A 122 0.23 -10.78 -8.57
N SER A 123 0.89 -9.63 -8.62
CA SER A 123 0.85 -8.72 -9.76
C SER A 123 2.27 -8.42 -10.27
N ASN A 124 2.41 -8.22 -11.58
CA ASN A 124 3.62 -7.64 -12.18
C ASN A 124 3.55 -6.11 -12.13
N SER A 125 3.13 -5.53 -11.00
CA SER A 125 2.79 -4.11 -10.89
C SER A 125 4.01 -3.22 -11.15
N THR A 126 3.87 -2.30 -12.11
CA THR A 126 4.82 -1.19 -12.29
C THR A 126 4.74 -0.21 -11.12
N ALA A 127 5.71 0.72 -11.02
CA ALA A 127 5.77 1.69 -9.92
C ALA A 127 4.46 2.49 -9.72
N LEU A 128 3.77 2.83 -10.81
CA LEU A 128 2.48 3.55 -10.81
C LEU A 128 1.24 2.64 -10.64
N GLN A 129 1.40 1.32 -10.75
CA GLN A 129 0.35 0.33 -10.47
C GLN A 129 0.41 -0.18 -9.01
N PHE A 130 1.01 0.60 -8.12
CA PHE A 130 1.02 0.29 -6.69
C PHE A 130 -0.40 0.27 -6.13
N LYS A 131 -0.77 -0.90 -5.63
CA LYS A 131 -1.91 -1.11 -4.74
C LYS A 131 -1.44 -1.95 -3.57
N SER A 132 -1.80 -1.53 -2.36
CA SER A 132 -1.62 -2.32 -1.16
C SER A 132 -2.96 -2.51 -0.48
N LEU A 133 -3.24 -3.75 -0.13
CA LEU A 133 -4.15 -4.09 0.95
C LEU A 133 -3.41 -3.88 2.28
N ILE A 134 -4.12 -3.46 3.32
CA ILE A 134 -3.65 -3.31 4.69
C ILE A 134 -4.60 -4.08 5.62
N ASN A 135 -4.05 -4.76 6.62
CA ASN A 135 -4.79 -5.41 7.70
C ASN A 135 -4.47 -4.77 9.05
N LEU A 136 -5.52 -4.54 9.84
CA LEU A 136 -5.52 -4.01 11.20
C LEU A 136 -6.56 -4.77 12.03
N SER A 137 -6.59 -4.54 13.34
CA SER A 137 -7.74 -4.91 14.18
C SER A 137 -9.02 -4.26 13.60
N PRO A 138 -10.19 -4.90 13.68
CA PRO A 138 -11.45 -4.24 13.35
C PRO A 138 -11.86 -3.23 14.43
N VAL A 139 -12.72 -2.29 14.06
CA VAL A 139 -13.43 -1.42 15.02
C VAL A 139 -14.94 -1.60 14.85
N LEU A 140 -15.71 -1.10 15.83
CA LEU A 140 -17.17 -1.10 15.74
C LEU A 140 -17.64 -0.34 14.48
N SER A 141 -18.72 -0.82 13.88
CA SER A 141 -19.33 -0.26 12.66
C SER A 141 -18.46 -0.23 11.39
N GLN A 142 -17.26 -0.83 11.37
CA GLN A 142 -16.46 -0.96 10.15
C GLN A 142 -17.03 -2.06 9.23
N GLU A 143 -17.29 -1.73 7.96
CA GLU A 143 -17.88 -2.67 6.98
C GLU A 143 -16.86 -3.68 6.41
N ASN A 144 -15.63 -3.22 6.15
CA ASN A 144 -14.59 -4.02 5.49
C ASN A 144 -13.90 -5.01 6.46
N ILE A 145 -14.65 -5.93 7.07
CA ILE A 145 -14.14 -6.93 8.01
C ILE A 145 -14.21 -8.33 7.40
N VAL A 146 -13.07 -9.02 7.36
CA VAL A 146 -13.02 -10.47 7.10
C VAL A 146 -13.12 -11.22 8.43
N LYS A 147 -13.97 -12.25 8.47
CA LYS A 147 -14.10 -13.18 9.60
C LYS A 147 -13.59 -14.56 9.18
N THR A 148 -12.89 -15.27 10.06
CA THR A 148 -12.34 -16.62 9.80
C THR A 148 -12.37 -17.42 11.10
N GLY A 149 -13.43 -18.20 11.31
CA GLY A 149 -13.75 -18.69 12.66
C GLY A 149 -14.08 -17.50 13.57
N ASP A 150 -13.55 -17.54 14.79
CA ASP A 150 -13.72 -16.47 15.78
C ASP A 150 -12.79 -15.26 15.53
N SER A 151 -11.69 -15.45 14.80
CA SER A 151 -10.75 -14.38 14.44
C SER A 151 -11.34 -13.44 13.39
N THR A 152 -11.07 -12.14 13.53
CA THR A 152 -11.55 -11.09 12.62
C THR A 152 -10.46 -10.06 12.33
N VAL A 153 -10.50 -9.47 11.13
CA VAL A 153 -9.48 -8.53 10.65
C VAL A 153 -10.08 -7.49 9.71
N ALA A 154 -9.69 -6.22 9.87
CA ALA A 154 -10.07 -5.15 8.96
C ALA A 154 -9.28 -5.22 7.64
N MET A 155 -9.88 -4.72 6.57
CA MET A 155 -9.24 -4.52 5.27
C MET A 155 -9.36 -3.05 4.84
N GLU A 156 -8.24 -2.37 4.75
CA GLU A 156 -8.13 -1.00 4.22
C GLU A 156 -7.23 -1.04 2.97
N ASP A 157 -7.44 -0.13 2.01
CA ASP A 157 -6.64 -0.04 0.78
C ASP A 157 -5.80 1.25 0.72
N MET A 158 -4.64 1.17 0.07
CA MET A 158 -3.84 2.31 -0.34
C MET A 158 -3.39 2.15 -1.80
N SER A 159 -3.55 3.21 -2.60
CA SER A 159 -3.24 3.22 -4.04
C SER A 159 -2.30 4.39 -4.37
N ALA A 160 -1.31 4.20 -5.25
CA ALA A 160 -0.58 5.33 -5.81
C ALA A 160 -1.49 6.12 -6.76
N ARG A 161 -1.32 7.44 -6.76
CA ARG A 161 -1.95 8.40 -7.69
C ARG A 161 -0.92 9.45 -8.10
N LEU A 162 -1.23 10.18 -9.16
CA LEU A 162 -0.49 11.36 -9.61
C LEU A 162 -1.46 12.55 -9.48
N LEU A 163 -1.01 13.68 -8.94
CA LEU A 163 -1.84 14.89 -8.91
C LEU A 163 -1.97 15.50 -10.31
N GLU A 164 -2.89 16.46 -10.44
CA GLU A 164 -3.15 17.21 -11.69
C GLU A 164 -1.92 17.99 -12.20
N ASP A 165 -0.91 18.21 -11.34
CA ASP A 165 0.39 18.79 -11.72
C ASP A 165 1.25 17.87 -12.60
N GLY A 166 0.89 16.59 -12.74
CA GLY A 166 1.62 15.58 -13.52
C GLY A 166 2.98 15.20 -12.94
N ARG A 167 3.29 15.60 -11.69
CA ARG A 167 4.61 15.47 -11.05
C ARG A 167 4.56 14.84 -9.67
N THR A 168 3.58 15.21 -8.84
CA THR A 168 3.50 14.80 -7.44
C THR A 168 2.81 13.45 -7.33
N VAL A 169 3.59 12.41 -7.00
CA VAL A 169 3.06 11.09 -6.65
C VAL A 169 2.51 11.12 -5.23
N THR A 170 1.29 10.61 -5.05
CA THR A 170 0.63 10.52 -3.75
C THR A 170 0.10 9.12 -3.45
N PHE A 171 -0.06 8.82 -2.16
CA PHE A 171 -0.60 7.56 -1.66
C PHE A 171 -1.71 7.86 -0.64
N PRO A 172 -2.94 8.16 -1.09
CA PRO A 172 -4.08 8.33 -0.21
C PRO A 172 -4.55 7.00 0.39
N PHE A 173 -4.97 7.07 1.65
CA PHE A 173 -5.66 6.00 2.38
C PHE A 173 -6.74 6.58 3.30
N SER A 174 -7.62 5.72 3.79
CA SER A 174 -8.62 6.06 4.81
C SER A 174 -8.42 5.19 6.04
N ILE A 175 -8.90 5.63 7.20
CA ILE A 175 -8.89 4.83 8.43
C ILE A 175 -10.02 5.28 9.37
N PHE A 176 -10.73 4.31 9.96
CA PHE A 176 -11.70 4.61 11.02
C PHE A 176 -10.99 4.97 12.34
N THR A 177 -11.32 6.10 12.94
CA THR A 177 -10.78 6.57 14.23
C THR A 177 -11.90 6.96 15.18
N GLU A 178 -11.61 6.86 16.48
CA GLU A 178 -12.57 7.17 17.54
C GLU A 178 -12.75 8.68 17.69
N ARG A 179 -14.00 9.14 17.73
CA ARG A 179 -14.33 10.56 17.83
C ARG A 179 -14.19 11.04 19.27
N ILE A 180 -13.48 12.16 19.45
CA ILE A 180 -13.37 12.82 20.76
C ILE A 180 -14.67 13.55 21.08
N SER A 181 -15.21 13.38 22.29
CA SER A 181 -16.20 14.31 22.80
C SER A 181 -15.50 15.61 23.20
N THR A 182 -16.15 16.75 23.05
CA THR A 182 -15.63 18.02 23.57
C THR A 182 -15.81 18.17 25.09
N ALA A 183 -16.48 17.22 25.74
CA ALA A 183 -16.73 17.19 27.18
C ALA A 183 -15.52 16.66 27.99
N ASP A 184 -14.72 15.75 27.43
CA ASP A 184 -13.58 15.11 28.09
C ASP A 184 -12.53 16.10 28.63
N THR A 185 -12.49 17.31 28.05
CA THR A 185 -11.69 18.46 28.50
C THR A 185 -11.90 18.86 29.98
N LYS A 186 -12.91 18.31 30.67
CA LYS A 186 -13.18 18.54 32.11
C LYS A 186 -12.99 17.32 33.01
N GLY A 187 -12.28 16.28 32.56
CA GLY A 187 -11.77 15.22 33.44
C GLY A 187 -12.82 14.24 33.98
N LYS A 188 -14.05 14.29 33.47
CA LYS A 188 -14.91 13.11 33.42
C LYS A 188 -14.67 12.44 32.08
N GLN A 189 -14.03 11.28 32.09
CA GLN A 189 -14.06 10.34 30.99
C GLN A 189 -15.51 9.86 30.84
N GLU A 190 -16.19 10.31 29.80
CA GLU A 190 -17.48 9.75 29.39
C GLU A 190 -17.19 8.71 28.31
N ASP A 191 -17.56 7.46 28.54
CA ASP A 191 -17.17 6.37 27.63
C ASP A 191 -17.76 6.61 26.23
N THR A 192 -16.88 6.99 25.29
CA THR A 192 -17.26 7.21 23.90
C THR A 192 -17.80 5.91 23.33
N ASN A 193 -19.09 5.92 22.99
CA ASN A 193 -19.91 4.73 22.71
C ASN A 193 -19.61 4.08 21.35
N GLY A 194 -18.34 3.89 21.01
CA GLY A 194 -17.89 3.38 19.72
C GLY A 194 -18.21 4.28 18.54
N ASP A 195 -18.29 5.61 18.72
CA ASP A 195 -18.46 6.56 17.61
C ASP A 195 -17.17 6.63 16.78
N PHE A 196 -17.04 5.70 15.85
CA PHE A 196 -15.96 5.65 14.86
C PHE A 196 -16.35 6.40 13.61
N HIS A 197 -15.52 7.38 13.23
CA HIS A 197 -15.64 8.13 11.98
C HIS A 197 -14.48 7.79 11.05
N GLN A 198 -14.70 7.87 9.73
CA GLN A 198 -13.64 7.65 8.75
C GLN A 198 -12.86 8.94 8.52
N GLU A 199 -11.56 8.89 8.77
CA GLU A 199 -10.61 9.95 8.42
C GLU A 199 -9.87 9.61 7.13
N HIS A 200 -9.50 10.64 6.37
CA HIS A 200 -8.77 10.52 5.11
C HIS A 200 -7.39 11.17 5.22
N PHE A 201 -6.38 10.48 4.70
CA PHE A 201 -4.99 10.91 4.76
C PHE A 201 -4.29 10.71 3.41
N GLU A 202 -3.25 11.48 3.14
CA GLU A 202 -2.46 11.37 1.92
C GLU A 202 -0.97 11.56 2.21
N TRP A 203 -0.15 10.55 1.89
CA TRP A 203 1.29 10.74 1.72
C TRP A 203 1.57 11.43 0.39
N ARG A 204 2.31 12.54 0.39
CA ARG A 204 2.82 13.20 -0.83
C ARG A 204 4.33 13.09 -0.89
N MET A 205 4.87 12.82 -2.07
CA MET A 205 6.32 12.83 -2.29
C MET A 205 6.87 14.25 -2.14
N THR A 206 7.98 14.39 -1.43
CA THR A 206 8.68 15.67 -1.22
C THR A 206 9.64 15.93 -2.39
N ALA A 207 9.71 17.18 -2.86
CA ALA A 207 10.66 17.55 -3.90
C ALA A 207 12.11 17.38 -3.42
N LYS A 208 13.01 16.96 -4.33
CA LYS A 208 14.37 16.49 -4.01
C LYS A 208 15.29 17.59 -3.44
N ASP A 209 15.02 18.83 -3.83
CA ASP A 209 15.61 20.05 -3.30
C ASP A 209 15.10 20.35 -1.87
N GLU A 210 13.78 20.22 -1.62
CA GLU A 210 13.16 20.39 -0.29
C GLU A 210 13.67 19.42 0.79
N ILE A 211 14.09 18.20 0.44
CA ILE A 211 14.54 17.18 1.43
C ILE A 211 15.71 17.75 2.26
N LEU A 212 15.50 18.04 3.54
CA LEU A 212 16.51 18.73 4.36
C LEU A 212 17.74 17.84 4.66
N ASP A 213 17.51 16.61 5.11
CA ASP A 213 18.59 15.66 5.39
C ASP A 213 18.97 14.86 4.13
N LYS A 214 20.02 15.32 3.46
CA LYS A 214 20.55 14.71 2.22
C LYS A 214 21.15 13.29 2.42
N ASN A 215 21.14 12.72 3.63
CA ASN A 215 21.37 11.28 3.84
C ASN A 215 20.20 10.41 3.35
N TYR A 216 19.00 10.96 3.23
CA TYR A 216 17.83 10.32 2.65
C TYR A 216 17.67 10.76 1.18
N ALA A 217 17.19 9.85 0.33
CA ALA A 217 17.01 10.10 -1.10
C ALA A 217 15.56 10.39 -1.49
N HIS A 218 14.62 9.91 -0.68
CA HIS A 218 13.18 10.11 -0.83
C HIS A 218 12.60 10.49 0.52
N GLU A 219 11.62 11.38 0.53
CA GLU A 219 10.89 11.78 1.73
C GLU A 219 9.42 11.99 1.38
N TYR A 220 8.53 11.59 2.29
CA TYR A 220 7.10 11.71 2.15
C TYR A 220 6.52 12.46 3.33
N LYS A 221 5.60 13.39 3.05
CA LYS A 221 4.87 14.18 4.03
C LYS A 221 3.42 13.68 4.07
N LEU A 222 2.92 13.32 5.25
CA LEU A 222 1.55 12.85 5.47
C LEU A 222 0.65 14.02 5.82
N PHE A 223 -0.42 14.22 5.07
CA PHE A 223 -1.42 15.25 5.32
C PHE A 223 -2.74 14.62 5.74
N ARG A 224 -3.46 15.27 6.66
CA ARG A 224 -4.85 14.95 6.99
C ARG A 224 -5.76 15.76 6.06
N LEU A 225 -6.66 15.09 5.35
CA LEU A 225 -7.58 15.72 4.39
C LEU A 225 -8.86 16.15 5.11
N GLN A 226 -9.39 17.32 4.75
CA GLN A 226 -10.68 17.77 5.30
C GLN A 226 -11.86 17.05 4.62
N PRO A 227 -12.97 16.78 5.33
CA PRO A 227 -14.17 16.22 4.72
C PRO A 227 -14.75 17.14 3.63
N PRO A 228 -15.31 16.62 2.51
CA PRO A 228 -15.85 17.43 1.40
C PRO A 228 -17.02 18.39 1.74
N ALA A 229 -17.53 18.36 2.98
CA ALA A 229 -18.55 19.28 3.47
C ALA A 229 -17.99 20.69 3.80
N ALA A 230 -16.67 20.87 3.84
CA ALA A 230 -16.05 22.19 3.83
C ALA A 230 -16.23 22.82 2.43
N ILE A 231 -17.21 23.72 2.29
CA ILE A 231 -17.56 24.33 1.01
C ILE A 231 -16.40 25.22 0.52
N CYS A 232 -16.07 25.06 -0.77
CA CYS A 232 -14.94 25.64 -1.50
C CYS A 232 -13.55 25.05 -1.17
N SER A 233 -13.01 24.34 -2.16
CA SER A 233 -11.65 23.76 -2.27
C SER A 233 -11.30 22.61 -1.32
N SER A 234 -10.82 21.50 -1.90
CA SER A 234 -10.34 20.30 -1.17
C SER A 234 -8.93 20.50 -0.62
N VAL A 235 -8.73 21.58 0.14
CA VAL A 235 -7.46 21.93 0.78
C VAL A 235 -7.20 20.96 1.92
N ALA A 236 -6.24 20.06 1.71
CA ALA A 236 -5.58 19.34 2.79
C ALA A 236 -5.03 20.35 3.80
N SER A 237 -4.97 20.01 5.09
CA SER A 237 -4.26 20.86 6.05
C SER A 237 -2.83 21.11 5.55
N ASP A 238 -2.40 22.37 5.41
CA ASP A 238 -1.05 22.71 4.93
C ASP A 238 0.08 22.14 5.83
N LYS A 239 -0.29 21.73 7.06
CA LYS A 239 0.62 21.10 8.02
C LYS A 239 0.63 19.59 7.86
N ALA A 240 1.80 19.03 7.57
CA ALA A 240 2.02 17.59 7.60
C ALA A 240 1.93 17.06 9.05
N VAL A 241 1.16 15.99 9.27
CA VAL A 241 1.00 15.34 10.57
C VAL A 241 2.09 14.30 10.85
N ALA A 242 2.73 13.77 9.80
CA ALA A 242 3.91 12.91 9.90
C ALA A 242 4.84 13.12 8.69
N ILE A 243 6.10 12.75 8.84
CA ILE A 243 7.12 12.72 7.79
C ILE A 243 7.80 11.36 7.83
N THR A 244 8.17 10.80 6.68
CA THR A 244 9.00 9.59 6.59
C THR A 244 10.04 9.70 5.49
N SER A 245 11.27 9.28 5.77
CA SER A 245 12.44 9.53 4.94
C SER A 245 13.19 8.21 4.70
N PHE A 246 13.53 7.93 3.45
CA PHE A 246 14.10 6.66 2.99
C PHE A 246 15.49 6.83 2.41
N LYS A 247 16.42 5.97 2.83
CA LYS A 247 17.76 5.90 2.22
C LYS A 247 17.72 5.05 0.96
N ARG A 248 18.68 5.30 0.06
CA ARG A 248 18.89 4.45 -1.11
C ARG A 248 19.16 3.00 -0.69
N LEU A 249 18.79 2.09 -1.58
CA LEU A 249 19.25 0.71 -1.62
C LEU A 249 20.78 0.65 -1.40
N MET A 250 21.25 -0.43 -0.75
CA MET A 250 22.62 -0.61 -0.23
C MET A 250 22.97 0.15 1.07
N SER A 251 22.11 1.04 1.61
CA SER A 251 22.36 1.62 2.94
C SER A 251 22.04 0.62 4.07
N LEU A 252 23.06 -0.07 4.56
CA LEU A 252 22.94 -1.14 5.57
C LEU A 252 22.59 -0.66 6.99
N THR A 253 22.52 0.66 7.24
CA THR A 253 22.21 1.21 8.56
C THR A 253 21.14 2.31 8.48
N LYS A 254 20.11 2.19 9.31
CA LYS A 254 19.00 3.14 9.43
C LYS A 254 18.33 3.48 8.07
N PRO A 255 17.80 2.50 7.30
CA PRO A 255 17.26 2.71 5.95
C PRO A 255 15.96 3.53 5.89
N PHE A 256 15.24 3.64 7.01
CA PHE A 256 13.94 4.28 7.14
C PHE A 256 13.88 5.05 8.45
N ARG A 257 13.38 6.29 8.40
CA ARG A 257 12.96 7.10 9.56
C ARG A 257 11.51 7.53 9.37
N MET A 258 10.77 7.62 10.46
CA MET A 258 9.44 8.21 10.52
C MET A 258 9.35 9.13 11.73
N MET A 259 8.64 10.25 11.59
CA MET A 259 8.47 11.24 12.65
C MET A 259 7.03 11.78 12.62
N PHE A 260 6.32 11.68 13.74
CA PHE A 260 5.03 12.33 13.94
C PHE A 260 5.28 13.79 14.33
N VAL A 261 4.71 14.72 13.55
CA VAL A 261 5.00 16.16 13.66
C VAL A 261 3.93 16.85 14.48
N ASP A 262 2.67 16.61 14.14
CA ASP A 262 1.49 17.16 14.79
C ASP A 262 1.11 16.30 16.01
N VAL A 263 1.62 16.69 17.18
CA VAL A 263 1.42 16.00 18.46
C VAL A 263 1.28 17.03 19.59
N GLU A 264 0.23 17.85 19.51
CA GLU A 264 -0.29 18.59 20.66
C GLU A 264 -1.39 17.78 21.38
N ALA A 265 -1.72 18.18 22.61
CA ALA A 265 -2.67 17.56 23.56
C ALA A 265 -2.28 16.20 24.19
N GLN A 266 -2.52 16.11 25.52
CA GLN A 266 -2.15 14.97 26.39
C GLN A 266 -3.19 13.83 26.43
N TYR A 267 -4.31 13.96 25.71
CA TYR A 267 -5.38 12.96 25.65
C TYR A 267 -5.65 12.63 24.17
N CYS A 268 -5.03 11.57 23.67
CA CYS A 268 -4.98 11.24 22.25
C CYS A 268 -5.80 9.96 21.97
N PRO A 269 -6.90 10.02 21.20
CA PRO A 269 -7.73 8.85 20.90
C PRO A 269 -7.03 7.92 19.91
N LYS A 270 -6.28 6.99 20.50
CA LYS A 270 -5.90 5.67 19.99
C LYS A 270 -4.99 5.67 18.74
N GLU A 271 -3.96 4.84 18.85
CA GLU A 271 -2.79 4.73 17.97
C GLU A 271 -3.08 4.38 16.51
N ARG A 272 -4.33 4.06 16.18
CA ARG A 272 -4.79 3.46 14.93
C ARG A 272 -4.37 4.25 13.68
N TRP A 273 -4.51 5.58 13.68
CA TRP A 273 -4.04 6.40 12.55
C TRP A 273 -2.51 6.43 12.44
N ARG A 274 -1.78 6.40 13.57
CA ARG A 274 -0.31 6.35 13.60
C ARG A 274 0.21 4.99 13.13
N LEU A 275 -0.47 3.91 13.50
CA LEU A 275 -0.18 2.55 13.05
C LEU A 275 -0.46 2.39 11.55
N MET A 276 -1.58 2.94 11.07
CA MET A 276 -1.89 3.02 9.64
C MET A 276 -0.83 3.84 8.87
N ALA A 277 -0.43 4.99 9.40
CA ALA A 277 0.66 5.80 8.84
C ALA A 277 2.00 5.02 8.81
N LEU A 278 2.32 4.27 9.86
CA LEU A 278 3.57 3.49 9.94
C LEU A 278 3.58 2.30 8.96
N ILE A 279 2.50 1.51 8.90
CA ILE A 279 2.44 0.37 7.97
C ILE A 279 2.39 0.83 6.51
N THR A 280 1.71 1.95 6.21
CA THR A 280 1.70 2.55 4.87
C THR A 280 3.07 3.10 4.47
N ALA A 281 3.74 3.88 5.34
CA ALA A 281 5.11 4.36 5.12
C ALA A 281 6.08 3.20 4.85
N LEU A 282 6.04 2.15 5.66
CA LEU A 282 6.86 0.95 5.49
C LEU A 282 6.53 0.17 4.21
N ARG A 283 5.28 0.17 3.77
CA ARG A 283 4.87 -0.46 2.50
C ARG A 283 5.32 0.34 1.27
N ILE A 284 5.33 1.68 1.33
CA ILE A 284 5.90 2.56 0.28
C ILE A 284 7.41 2.33 0.20
N TRP A 285 8.11 2.35 1.33
CA TRP A 285 9.53 1.98 1.40
C TRP A 285 9.80 0.60 0.77
N GLN A 286 9.03 -0.43 1.14
CA GLN A 286 9.15 -1.77 0.58
C GLN A 286 8.97 -1.77 -0.95
N HIS A 287 8.02 -0.99 -1.47
CA HIS A 287 7.74 -0.84 -2.89
C HIS A 287 8.88 -0.16 -3.67
N GLU A 288 9.46 0.91 -3.11
CA GLU A 288 10.61 1.58 -3.71
C GLU A 288 11.78 0.61 -3.88
N GLN A 289 12.17 -0.13 -2.82
CA GLN A 289 13.33 -1.02 -2.88
C GLN A 289 13.17 -2.06 -4.02
N THR A 290 11.98 -2.66 -4.18
CA THR A 290 11.71 -3.56 -5.32
C THR A 290 11.60 -2.85 -6.66
N SER A 291 11.06 -1.62 -6.71
CA SER A 291 10.98 -0.85 -7.96
C SER A 291 12.36 -0.47 -8.48
N PHE A 292 13.35 -0.27 -7.59
CA PHE A 292 14.76 -0.12 -7.96
C PHE A 292 15.40 -1.43 -8.47
N TYR A 293 15.08 -2.59 -7.88
CA TYR A 293 15.56 -3.88 -8.39
C TYR A 293 14.96 -4.24 -9.76
N SER A 294 13.69 -3.89 -9.99
CA SER A 294 12.93 -4.32 -11.17
C SER A 294 12.95 -3.33 -12.34
N SER A 295 13.47 -2.10 -12.17
CA SER A 295 13.26 -1.05 -13.18
C SER A 295 14.35 0.03 -13.26
N ASN A 296 15.03 0.06 -14.41
CA ASN A 296 15.80 1.24 -14.87
C ASN A 296 14.90 2.49 -15.03
N ALA A 297 13.58 2.33 -15.21
CA ALA A 297 12.68 3.47 -15.44
C ALA A 297 12.41 4.31 -14.17
N MET A 298 12.67 3.81 -12.96
CA MET A 298 12.65 4.66 -11.75
C MET A 298 13.78 5.70 -11.79
N VAL A 299 14.96 5.34 -12.32
CA VAL A 299 16.03 6.30 -12.60
C VAL A 299 15.57 7.30 -13.64
N GLU A 300 14.96 6.83 -14.73
CA GLU A 300 14.53 7.70 -15.83
C GLU A 300 13.41 8.69 -15.45
N THR A 301 12.48 8.31 -14.56
CA THR A 301 11.45 9.22 -14.03
C THR A 301 12.01 10.16 -12.96
N ALA A 302 12.88 9.68 -12.06
CA ALA A 302 13.55 10.54 -11.08
C ALA A 302 14.59 11.50 -11.72
N SER A 303 15.01 11.24 -12.96
CA SER A 303 15.78 12.14 -13.81
C SER A 303 14.91 13.08 -14.67
N LYS A 304 13.58 12.94 -14.66
CA LYS A 304 12.61 13.84 -15.31
C LYS A 304 11.90 14.76 -14.32
N CYS A 305 11.89 14.41 -13.03
CA CYS A 305 11.62 15.34 -11.93
C CYS A 305 12.89 16.15 -11.59
N VAL A 306 13.14 17.17 -12.44
CA VAL A 306 14.15 18.23 -12.27
C VAL A 306 13.43 19.57 -12.17
#